data_AF-A0AAD1Q0Q0-F1
#
_entry.id   AF-A0AAD1Q0Q0-F1
#
_cell.length_a   1.000
_cell.length_b   1.000
_cell.length_c   1.000
_cell.angle_alpha   90.00
_cell.angle_beta   90.00
_cell.angle_gamma   90.00
#
_symmetry.space_group_name_H-M   'P 1'
#
loop_
_entity.id
_entity.type
_entity.pdbx_description
1 polymer ?
#
loop_
_entity_poly.entity_id
_entity_poly.type
_entity_poly.pdbx_seq_one_letter_code
_entity_poly.pdbx_strand_id
1 'polypeptide(L)'
;MASLSRRLLGLNKKAPKLSLRVVFVVPFLIQIFASVGLTGWLSFRNGSIVVNDLATQLRIELSNRIQQELNTYLETPHIINQINVDTLRMGLISVDNIPQMEKYLWSQLKQFKTASYIGIGLQNGYYVGANRNDDGTIEFDIVDKSTAGKFHKWLTNRHLQNRNGEG
;
A
#
# COMPACT_ATOMS: atom_id res chain seq x y z
N MET A 1 38.13 60.80 -74.05
CA MET A 1 37.31 59.80 -73.32
C MET A 1 38.20 59.09 -72.32
N ALA A 2 37.68 58.87 -71.11
CA ALA A 2 38.17 57.99 -70.04
C ALA A 2 39.51 58.35 -69.36
N SER A 3 39.40 59.24 -68.37
CA SER A 3 40.20 59.24 -67.15
C SER A 3 40.22 57.87 -66.47
N LEU A 4 41.33 57.45 -65.86
CA LEU A 4 41.31 56.53 -64.71
C LEU A 4 42.61 56.66 -63.90
N SER A 5 42.60 57.61 -62.97
CA SER A 5 43.52 57.67 -61.84
C SER A 5 43.20 56.52 -60.87
N ARG A 6 44.10 55.54 -60.76
CA ARG A 6 44.02 54.55 -59.68
C ARG A 6 44.45 55.20 -58.37
N ARG A 7 43.48 55.73 -57.62
CA ARG A 7 43.64 55.95 -56.17
C ARG A 7 43.79 54.59 -55.51
N LEU A 8 45.02 54.21 -55.19
CA LEU A 8 45.30 53.18 -54.17
C LEU A 8 44.84 53.74 -52.82
N LEU A 9 43.56 53.52 -52.52
CA LEU A 9 43.02 53.70 -51.17
C LEU A 9 43.72 52.70 -50.26
N GLY A 10 44.71 53.19 -49.54
CA GLY A 10 45.32 52.47 -48.42
C GLY A 10 44.24 52.14 -47.41
N LEU A 11 43.76 50.89 -47.43
CA LEU A 11 42.98 50.31 -46.36
C LEU A 11 43.92 49.98 -45.20
N ASN A 12 44.47 51.00 -44.56
CA ASN A 12 45.03 50.84 -43.23
C ASN A 12 43.87 50.83 -42.22
N LYS A 13 43.09 49.75 -42.24
CA LYS A 13 42.20 49.44 -41.12
C LYS A 13 43.12 49.03 -39.97
N LYS A 14 43.48 49.99 -39.10
CA LYS A 14 44.10 49.66 -37.83
C LYS A 14 43.20 48.63 -37.15
N ALA A 15 43.67 47.38 -37.02
CA ALA A 15 43.02 46.43 -36.15
C ALA A 15 42.94 47.09 -34.76
N PRO A 16 41.75 47.11 -34.12
CA PRO A 16 41.63 47.71 -32.80
C PRO A 16 42.67 47.05 -31.89
N LYS A 17 43.47 47.85 -31.17
CA LYS A 17 44.42 47.35 -30.17
C LYS A 17 43.64 46.69 -29.04
N LEU A 18 43.29 45.43 -29.23
CA LEU A 18 42.69 44.59 -28.20
C LEU A 18 43.74 44.41 -27.11
N SER A 19 43.41 44.86 -25.90
CA SER A 19 44.27 44.65 -24.75
C SER A 19 44.47 43.13 -24.56
N LEU A 20 45.69 42.70 -24.25
CA LEU A 20 46.02 41.29 -24.03
C LEU A 20 45.07 40.64 -23.00
N ARG A 21 44.55 41.46 -22.06
CA ARG A 21 43.56 41.06 -21.07
C ARG A 21 42.24 40.63 -21.69
N VAL A 22 41.76 41.28 -22.75
CA VAL A 22 40.49 40.94 -23.42
C VAL A 22 40.62 39.62 -24.18
N VAL A 23 41.75 39.41 -24.87
CA VAL A 23 42.01 38.20 -25.67
C VAL A 23 42.05 36.94 -24.81
N PHE A 24 42.53 37.04 -23.57
CA PHE A 24 42.56 35.91 -22.65
C PHE A 24 41.32 35.84 -21.76
N VAL A 25 40.92 36.91 -21.07
CA VAL A 25 39.89 36.83 -20.01
C VAL A 25 38.50 36.52 -20.56
N VAL A 26 38.11 37.09 -21.70
CA VAL A 26 36.76 36.93 -22.25
C VAL A 26 36.46 35.48 -22.65
N PRO A 27 37.29 34.76 -23.43
CA PRO A 27 37.00 33.37 -23.79
C PRO A 27 36.96 32.45 -22.56
N PHE A 28 37.81 32.67 -21.54
CA PHE A 28 37.74 31.90 -20.29
C PHE A 28 36.43 32.11 -19.55
N LEU A 29 35.93 33.34 -19.46
CA LEU A 29 34.64 33.62 -18.83
C LEU A 29 33.49 32.96 -19.60
N ILE A 30 33.48 33.07 -20.93
CA ILE A 30 32.46 32.41 -21.77
C ILE A 30 32.47 30.91 -21.52
N GLN A 31 33.64 30.28 -21.47
CA GLN A 31 33.75 28.85 -21.24
C GLN A 31 33.27 28.44 -19.83
N ILE A 32 33.51 29.25 -18.80
CA ILE A 32 32.98 29.02 -17.45
C ILE A 32 31.46 29.11 -17.45
N PHE A 33 30.89 30.19 -17.99
CA PHE A 33 29.44 30.37 -18.05
C PHE A 33 28.76 29.27 -18.88
N ALA A 34 29.35 28.88 -20.01
CA ALA A 34 28.86 27.77 -20.81
C ALA A 34 28.89 26.46 -20.03
N SER A 35 29.98 26.15 -19.34
CA SER A 35 30.12 24.92 -18.57
C SER A 35 29.13 24.87 -17.41
N VAL A 36 29.03 25.94 -16.61
CA VAL A 36 28.11 26.03 -15.46
C VAL A 36 26.65 26.06 -15.92
N GLY A 37 26.35 26.79 -16.99
CA GLY A 37 25.00 26.82 -17.56
C GLY A 37 24.56 25.46 -18.08
N LEU A 38 25.46 24.75 -18.78
CA LEU A 38 25.19 23.40 -19.29
C LEU A 38 25.03 22.39 -18.16
N THR A 39 25.92 22.38 -17.16
CA THR A 39 25.79 21.48 -16.02
C THR A 39 24.56 21.79 -15.16
N GLY A 40 24.22 23.07 -14.99
CA GLY A 40 23.00 23.51 -14.32
C GLY A 40 21.74 23.04 -15.05
N TRP A 41 21.68 23.24 -16.38
CA TRP A 41 20.57 22.79 -17.21
C TRP A 41 20.43 21.25 -17.21
N LEU A 42 21.54 20.52 -17.37
CA LEU A 42 21.56 19.06 -17.30
C LEU A 42 21.14 18.57 -15.91
N SER A 43 21.61 19.20 -14.83
CA SER A 43 21.26 18.83 -13.46
C SER A 43 19.77 19.04 -13.19
N PHE A 44 19.20 20.17 -13.63
CA PHE A 44 17.77 20.43 -13.49
C PHE A 44 16.93 19.42 -14.28
N ARG A 45 17.27 19.19 -15.55
CA ARG A 45 16.56 18.23 -16.41
C ARG A 45 16.61 16.81 -15.85
N ASN A 46 17.80 16.36 -15.44
CA ASN A 46 17.98 15.02 -14.89
C ASN A 46 17.28 14.88 -13.53
N GLY A 47 17.37 15.90 -12.67
CA GLY A 47 16.70 15.92 -11.37
C GLY A 47 15.19 15.77 -11.50
N SER A 48 14.55 16.52 -12.40
CA SER A 48 13.10 16.41 -12.63
C SER A 48 12.68 15.03 -13.13
N ILE A 49 13.46 14.41 -14.03
CA ILE A 49 13.16 13.08 -14.55
C ILE A 49 13.21 12.03 -13.44
N VAL A 50 14.30 12.02 -12.65
CA VAL A 50 14.50 11.04 -11.57
C VAL A 50 13.43 11.20 -10.49
N VAL A 51 13.10 12.43 -10.10
CA VAL A 51 12.06 12.69 -9.09
C VAL A 51 10.68 12.24 -9.58
N ASN A 52 10.33 12.54 -10.84
CA ASN A 52 9.04 12.14 -11.39
C ASN A 52 8.91 10.61 -11.55
N ASP A 53 10.00 9.95 -11.95
CA ASP A 53 10.05 8.50 -12.04
C ASP A 53 9.90 7.85 -10.67
N LEU A 54 10.67 8.29 -9.66
CA LEU A 54 10.55 7.80 -8.29
C LEU A 54 9.14 8.01 -7.71
N ALA A 55 8.56 9.20 -7.92
CA ALA A 55 7.20 9.48 -7.49
C ALA A 55 6.18 8.55 -8.19
N THR A 56 6.42 8.21 -9.45
CA THR A 56 5.57 7.28 -10.20
C THR A 56 5.71 5.85 -9.72
N GLN A 57 6.93 5.37 -9.50
CA GLN A 57 7.19 4.06 -8.92
C GLN A 57 6.54 3.93 -7.53
N LEU A 58 6.70 4.94 -6.66
CA LEU A 58 6.09 4.93 -5.33
C LEU A 58 4.56 4.87 -5.38
N ARG A 59 3.91 5.62 -6.29
CA ARG A 59 2.45 5.55 -6.45
C ARG A 59 2.00 4.17 -6.92
N ILE A 60 2.71 3.57 -7.86
CA ILE A 60 2.39 2.22 -8.37
C ILE A 60 2.54 1.20 -7.25
N GLU A 61 3.64 1.25 -6.50
CA GLU A 61 3.89 0.37 -5.36
C GLU A 61 2.80 0.50 -4.29
N LEU A 62 2.44 1.74 -3.92
CA LEU A 62 1.35 2.00 -2.99
C LEU A 62 0.02 1.41 -3.49
N SER A 63 -0.31 1.63 -4.77
CA SER A 63 -1.53 1.12 -5.38
C SER A 63 -1.57 -0.40 -5.38
N ASN A 64 -0.46 -1.05 -5.75
CA ASN A 64 -0.33 -2.51 -5.75
C ASN A 64 -0.47 -3.05 -4.34
N ARG A 65 0.14 -2.40 -3.35
CA ARG A 65 0.02 -2.79 -1.95
C ARG A 65 -1.42 -2.67 -1.44
N ILE A 66 -2.11 -1.57 -1.73
CA ILE A 66 -3.53 -1.40 -1.39
C ILE A 66 -4.36 -2.52 -2.03
N GLN A 67 -4.14 -2.83 -3.31
CA GLN A 67 -4.85 -3.89 -3.99
C GLN A 67 -4.59 -5.26 -3.37
N GLN A 68 -3.34 -5.56 -2.99
CA GLN A 68 -2.97 -6.81 -2.34
C GLN A 68 -3.61 -6.96 -0.96
N GLU A 69 -3.61 -5.90 -0.15
CA GLU A 69 -4.28 -5.88 1.17
C GLU A 69 -5.79 -6.09 1.03
N LEU A 70 -6.42 -5.42 0.06
CA LEU A 70 -7.84 -5.61 -0.24
C LEU A 70 -8.16 -7.03 -0.71
N ASN A 71 -7.36 -7.59 -1.62
CA ASN A 71 -7.54 -8.96 -2.09
C ASN A 71 -7.44 -9.94 -0.93
N THR A 72 -6.41 -9.81 -0.07
CA THR A 72 -6.22 -10.66 1.10
C THR A 72 -7.41 -10.55 2.08
N TYR A 73 -7.87 -9.32 2.33
CA TYR A 73 -9.02 -9.06 3.19
C TYR A 73 -10.30 -9.70 2.65
N LEU A 74 -10.53 -9.64 1.35
CA LEU A 74 -11.74 -10.18 0.70
C LEU A 74 -11.68 -11.69 0.42
N GLU A 75 -10.50 -12.27 0.23
CA GLU A 75 -10.33 -13.70 -0.01
C GLU A 75 -10.44 -14.52 1.29
N THR A 76 -9.97 -13.97 2.41
CA THR A 76 -9.95 -14.68 3.71
C THR A 76 -11.34 -15.22 4.14
N PRO A 77 -12.45 -14.45 4.09
CA PRO A 77 -13.77 -14.96 4.43
C PRO A 77 -14.23 -16.14 3.57
N HIS A 78 -13.86 -16.18 2.28
CA HIS A 78 -14.20 -17.30 1.41
C HIS A 78 -13.46 -18.57 1.83
N ILE A 79 -12.19 -18.47 2.20
CA ILE A 79 -11.39 -19.58 2.71
C ILE A 79 -11.99 -20.09 4.04
N ILE A 80 -12.33 -19.19 4.96
CA ILE A 80 -12.99 -19.55 6.24
C ILE A 80 -14.28 -20.33 5.99
N ASN A 81 -15.12 -19.85 5.06
CA ASN A 81 -16.37 -20.52 4.72
C ASN A 81 -16.15 -21.92 4.14
N GLN A 82 -15.15 -22.11 3.26
CA GLN A 82 -14.79 -23.43 2.73
C GLN A 82 -14.34 -24.37 3.85
N ILE A 83 -13.47 -23.91 4.74
CA ILE A 83 -13.01 -24.67 5.91
C ILE A 83 -14.19 -25.08 6.78
N ASN A 84 -15.14 -24.17 7.04
CA ASN A 84 -16.33 -24.46 7.85
C ASN A 84 -17.19 -25.55 7.21
N VAL A 85 -17.49 -25.41 5.91
CA VAL A 85 -18.27 -26.40 5.15
C VAL A 85 -17.59 -27.76 5.16
N ASP A 86 -16.28 -27.82 4.91
CA ASP A 86 -15.53 -29.06 4.87
C ASP A 86 -15.44 -29.72 6.25
N THR A 87 -15.21 -28.92 7.30
CA THR A 87 -15.15 -29.41 8.69
C THR A 87 -16.48 -30.03 9.12
N LEU A 88 -17.60 -29.39 8.76
CA LEU A 88 -18.95 -29.91 8.98
C LEU A 88 -19.22 -31.17 8.17
N ARG A 89 -18.86 -31.17 6.88
CA ARG A 89 -19.06 -32.31 5.97
C ARG A 89 -18.26 -33.55 6.39
N MET A 90 -17.06 -33.33 6.93
CA MET A 90 -16.22 -34.40 7.49
C MET A 90 -16.67 -34.87 8.88
N GLY A 91 -17.66 -34.22 9.50
CA GLY A 91 -18.14 -34.56 10.84
C GLY A 91 -17.14 -34.24 11.95
N LEU A 92 -16.17 -33.36 11.71
CA LEU A 92 -15.16 -32.96 12.70
C LEU A 92 -15.75 -32.03 13.78
N ILE A 93 -16.80 -31.30 13.42
CA ILE A 93 -17.63 -30.52 14.35
C ILE A 93 -19.11 -30.87 14.13
N SER A 94 -19.89 -30.84 15.20
CA SER A 94 -21.35 -31.00 15.13
C SER A 94 -22.05 -29.68 15.40
N VAL A 95 -23.09 -29.40 14.60
CA VAL A 95 -23.96 -28.22 14.77
C VAL A 95 -24.83 -28.29 16.02
N ASP A 96 -24.97 -29.48 16.60
CA ASP A 96 -25.71 -29.71 17.84
C ASP A 96 -24.83 -29.55 19.10
N ASN A 97 -23.50 -29.41 18.92
CA ASN A 97 -22.54 -29.29 20.01
C ASN A 97 -22.01 -27.85 20.13
N ILE A 98 -22.83 -26.98 20.71
CA ILE A 98 -22.51 -25.56 20.89
C ILE A 98 -21.15 -25.33 21.57
N PRO A 99 -20.79 -25.99 22.69
CA PRO A 99 -19.47 -25.80 23.30
C PRO A 99 -18.30 -26.16 22.38
N GLN A 100 -18.48 -27.14 21.48
CA GLN A 100 -17.47 -27.47 20.47
C GLN A 100 -17.38 -26.37 19.40
N MET A 101 -18.53 -25.85 18.93
CA MET A 101 -18.57 -24.76 17.95
C MET A 101 -17.95 -23.48 18.50
N GLU A 102 -18.20 -23.13 19.76
CA GLU A 102 -17.57 -21.98 20.42
C GLU A 102 -16.04 -22.09 20.40
N LYS A 103 -15.49 -23.22 20.85
CA LYS A 103 -14.03 -23.47 20.85
C LYS A 103 -13.45 -23.41 19.44
N TYR A 104 -14.17 -23.96 18.47
CA TYR A 104 -13.78 -23.95 17.06
C TYR A 104 -13.72 -22.52 16.49
N LEU A 105 -14.80 -21.74 16.65
CA LEU A 105 -14.88 -20.37 16.15
C LEU A 105 -13.89 -19.44 16.87
N TRP A 106 -13.67 -19.64 18.18
CA TRP A 106 -12.64 -18.93 18.93
C TRP A 106 -11.24 -19.16 18.33
N SER A 107 -10.92 -20.42 18.03
CA SER A 107 -9.63 -20.81 17.43
C SER A 107 -9.48 -20.21 16.03
N GLN A 108 -10.55 -20.23 15.22
CA GLN A 108 -10.53 -19.61 13.90
C GLN A 108 -10.30 -18.11 13.96
N LEU A 109 -11.04 -17.37 14.80
CA LEU A 109 -10.81 -15.93 14.95
C LEU A 109 -9.37 -15.63 15.38
N LYS A 110 -8.77 -16.45 16.24
CA LYS A 110 -7.36 -16.29 16.64
C LYS A 110 -6.37 -16.49 15.48
N GLN A 111 -6.66 -17.41 14.57
CA GLN A 111 -5.82 -17.69 13.41
C GLN A 111 -6.01 -16.66 12.29
N PHE A 112 -7.26 -16.34 11.97
CA PHE A 112 -7.63 -15.38 10.93
C PHE A 112 -7.81 -13.98 11.51
N LYS A 113 -6.69 -13.28 11.71
CA LYS A 113 -6.67 -11.95 12.35
C LYS A 113 -7.46 -10.86 11.60
N THR A 114 -7.65 -11.02 10.29
CA THR A 114 -8.41 -10.10 9.43
C THR A 114 -9.93 -10.29 9.55
N ALA A 115 -10.38 -11.43 10.07
CA ALA A 115 -11.80 -11.68 10.30
C ALA A 115 -12.25 -11.04 11.62
N SER A 116 -13.25 -10.16 11.54
CA SER A 116 -13.92 -9.60 12.71
C SER A 116 -15.01 -10.53 13.24
N TYR A 117 -15.65 -11.31 12.36
CA TYR A 117 -16.79 -12.14 12.71
C TYR A 117 -16.79 -13.45 11.93
N ILE A 118 -17.14 -14.55 12.59
CA ILE A 118 -17.37 -15.85 11.96
C ILE A 118 -18.63 -16.45 12.57
N GLY A 119 -19.55 -16.88 11.70
CA GLY A 119 -20.86 -17.39 12.09
C GLY A 119 -21.30 -18.61 11.30
N ILE A 120 -22.04 -19.50 11.94
CA ILE A 120 -22.67 -20.66 11.33
C ILE A 120 -24.17 -20.59 11.61
N GLY A 121 -24.96 -20.44 10.55
CA GLY A 121 -26.42 -20.48 10.60
C GLY A 121 -26.99 -21.76 10.00
N LEU A 122 -28.05 -22.27 10.61
CA LEU A 122 -28.77 -23.46 10.19
C LEU A 122 -30.14 -23.09 9.61
N GLN A 123 -30.69 -23.97 8.77
CA GLN A 123 -31.99 -23.74 8.11
C GLN A 123 -33.16 -23.61 9.08
N ASN A 124 -33.05 -24.17 10.28
CA ASN A 124 -34.07 -24.08 11.33
C ASN A 124 -34.03 -22.73 12.08
N GLY A 125 -33.18 -21.79 11.67
CA GLY A 125 -33.01 -20.49 12.31
C GLY A 125 -32.03 -20.49 13.50
N TYR A 126 -31.40 -21.63 13.80
CA TYR A 126 -30.35 -21.68 14.81
C TYR A 126 -29.05 -21.13 14.27
N TYR A 127 -28.25 -20.57 15.16
CA TYR A 127 -27.11 -19.77 14.82
C TYR A 127 -26.09 -19.78 15.95
N VAL A 128 -24.80 -19.83 15.61
CA VAL A 128 -23.71 -19.52 16.53
C VAL A 128 -22.67 -18.67 15.85
N GLY A 129 -22.19 -17.66 16.56
CA GLY A 129 -21.28 -16.64 16.07
C GLY A 129 -20.20 -16.32 17.07
N ALA A 130 -19.07 -15.89 16.55
CA ALA A 130 -18.00 -15.29 17.33
C ALA A 130 -17.62 -13.94 16.71
N ASN A 131 -17.56 -12.91 17.54
CA ASN A 131 -17.15 -11.55 17.17
C ASN A 131 -15.86 -11.16 17.89
N ARG A 132 -14.92 -10.57 17.17
CA ARG A 132 -13.77 -9.86 17.73
C ARG A 132 -14.13 -8.38 17.85
N ASN A 133 -14.13 -7.90 19.09
CA ASN A 133 -14.29 -6.48 19.39
C ASN A 133 -12.99 -5.70 19.14
N ASP A 134 -13.09 -4.37 19.07
CA ASP A 134 -11.94 -3.47 18.83
C ASP A 134 -10.85 -3.58 19.91
N ASP A 135 -11.23 -3.94 21.14
CA ASP A 135 -10.31 -4.20 22.26
C ASP A 135 -9.64 -5.59 22.20
N GLY A 136 -9.92 -6.37 21.16
CA GLY A 136 -9.40 -7.72 20.94
C GLY A 136 -10.13 -8.82 21.72
N THR A 137 -11.13 -8.49 22.55
CA THR A 137 -11.96 -9.48 23.22
C THR A 137 -12.84 -10.23 22.22
N ILE A 138 -13.10 -11.51 22.51
CA ILE A 138 -14.00 -12.33 21.69
C ILE A 138 -15.32 -12.46 22.43
N GLU A 139 -16.38 -12.04 21.76
CA GLU A 139 -17.77 -12.21 22.15
C GLU A 139 -18.38 -13.38 21.35
N PHE A 140 -19.26 -14.14 21.98
CA PHE A 140 -20.06 -15.17 21.33
C PHE A 140 -21.51 -14.75 21.29
N ASP A 141 -22.20 -15.14 20.23
CA ASP A 141 -23.63 -14.94 20.07
C ASP A 141 -24.33 -16.20 19.53
N ILE A 142 -25.51 -16.49 20.05
CA ILE A 142 -26.24 -17.73 19.74
C ILE A 142 -27.75 -17.50 19.62
N VAL A 143 -28.37 -18.26 18.74
CA VAL A 143 -29.80 -18.55 18.71
C VAL A 143 -29.93 -20.07 18.63
N ASP A 144 -30.50 -20.71 19.65
CA ASP A 144 -30.71 -22.16 19.63
C ASP A 144 -31.94 -22.57 20.46
N LYS A 145 -32.10 -23.88 20.68
CA LYS A 145 -33.13 -24.41 21.56
C LYS A 145 -32.95 -23.94 23.01
N SER A 146 -31.71 -23.86 23.51
CA SER A 146 -31.41 -23.43 24.89
C SER A 146 -31.80 -21.97 25.15
N THR A 147 -31.75 -21.12 24.13
CA THR A 147 -32.19 -19.72 24.22
C THR A 147 -33.66 -19.52 23.88
N ALA A 148 -34.44 -20.59 23.69
CA ALA A 148 -35.82 -20.54 23.23
C ALA A 148 -35.97 -19.72 21.92
N GLY A 149 -34.99 -19.79 21.03
CA GLY A 149 -34.97 -19.04 19.77
C GLY A 149 -34.70 -17.53 19.94
N LYS A 150 -34.25 -17.08 21.12
CA LYS A 150 -33.86 -15.69 21.35
C LYS A 150 -32.36 -15.51 21.17
N PHE A 151 -31.98 -14.32 20.73
CA PHE A 151 -30.58 -13.96 20.56
C PHE A 151 -29.91 -13.66 21.90
N HIS A 152 -28.83 -14.38 22.21
CA HIS A 152 -28.05 -14.20 23.44
C HIS A 152 -26.58 -13.94 23.09
N LYS A 153 -25.90 -13.13 23.91
CA LYS A 153 -24.47 -12.82 23.76
C LYS A 153 -23.71 -12.90 25.08
N TRP A 154 -22.43 -13.28 25.04
CA TRP A 154 -21.53 -13.23 26.20
C TRP A 154 -20.06 -13.09 25.79
N LEU A 155 -19.23 -12.56 26.71
CA LEU A 155 -17.78 -12.44 26.51
C LEU A 155 -17.04 -13.73 26.91
N THR A 156 -16.05 -14.12 26.10
CA THR A 156 -15.25 -15.35 26.31
C THR A 156 -14.39 -15.30 27.58
N ASN A 157 -13.87 -14.12 27.94
CA ASN A 157 -12.89 -13.96 29.03
C ASN A 157 -13.40 -14.40 30.40
N ARG A 158 -14.72 -14.60 30.59
CA ARG A 158 -15.31 -15.01 31.86
C ARG A 158 -15.90 -16.43 31.85
N HIS A 159 -16.20 -17.00 30.68
CA HIS A 159 -16.97 -18.26 30.57
C HIS A 159 -16.11 -19.53 30.41
N LEU A 160 -14.94 -19.45 29.75
CA LEU A 160 -14.06 -20.62 29.59
C LEU A 160 -13.16 -20.88 30.80
N GLN A 161 -12.83 -19.84 31.58
CA GLN A 161 -11.96 -19.98 32.76
C GLN A 161 -12.69 -20.67 33.94
N ASN A 162 -14.00 -20.46 34.09
CA ASN A 162 -14.81 -21.12 35.12
C ASN A 162 -15.17 -22.59 34.78
N ARG A 163 -15.14 -23.00 33.51
CA ARG A 163 -15.48 -24.38 33.12
C ARG A 163 -14.29 -25.35 33.05
N ASN A 164 -13.07 -24.83 33.00
CA ASN A 164 -11.86 -25.65 33.07
C ASN A 164 -11.35 -25.84 34.53
N GLY A 165 -12.08 -25.32 35.53
CA GLY A 165 -11.76 -25.45 36.95
C GLY A 165 -12.61 -26.48 37.72
N GLU A 166 -13.53 -27.16 37.04
CA GLU A 166 -14.36 -28.25 37.60
C GLU A 166 -14.08 -29.53 36.80
N GLY A 167 -12.91 -30.12 37.04
CA GLY A 167 -12.48 -31.41 36.52
C GLY A 167 -11.62 -32.13 37.53
#